data_AF-A0A967S3J5-F1
#
_entry.id   AF-A0A967S3J5-F1
#
_cell.length_a   1.000
_cell.length_b   1.000
_cell.length_c   1.000
_cell.angle_alpha   90.00
_cell.angle_beta   90.00
_cell.angle_gamma   90.00
#
_symmetry.space_group_name_H-M   'P 1'
#
loop_
_entity.id
_entity.type
_entity.pdbx_description
1 polymer ?
#
loop_
_entity_poly.entity_id
_entity_poly.type
_entity_poly.pdbx_seq_one_letter_code
_entity_poly.pdbx_strand_id
1 'polypeptide(L)'
;SVDVYFLLDTSSSMAGELTNLQASLTSGTYLGCTGGVIGAMACTIPNVSFGLGQHEDFAAYPYGVSGWDYVYKHQVDMTASAAAVQTAVNGLSMGYGED
;
A
#
# COMPACT_ATOMS: atom_id res chain seq x y z
N SER A 1 -19.09 -6.36 -8.74
CA SER A 1 -18.23 -5.51 -7.91
C SER A 1 -17.04 -6.33 -7.49
N VAL A 2 -15.89 -5.68 -7.27
CA VAL A 2 -14.66 -6.33 -6.81
C VAL A 2 -14.06 -5.50 -5.69
N ASP A 3 -13.48 -6.18 -4.71
CA ASP A 3 -12.74 -5.56 -3.63
C ASP A 3 -11.26 -5.94 -3.80
N VAL A 4 -10.40 -4.94 -3.89
CA VAL A 4 -8.94 -5.12 -4.02
C VAL A 4 -8.28 -4.63 -2.75
N TYR A 5 -7.52 -5.50 -2.08
CA TYR A 5 -6.76 -5.14 -0.90
C TYR A 5 -5.26 -5.14 -1.23
N PHE A 6 -4.62 -3.99 -1.11
CA PHE A 6 -3.18 -3.89 -1.21
C PHE A 6 -2.54 -4.22 0.14
N LEU A 7 -1.68 -5.23 0.16
CA LEU A 7 -0.86 -5.56 1.32
C LEU A 7 0.61 -5.31 0.93
N LEU A 8 1.23 -4.32 1.57
CA LEU A 8 2.57 -3.85 1.21
C LEU A 8 3.60 -4.30 2.24
N ASP A 9 4.73 -4.78 1.75
CA ASP A 9 5.96 -4.90 2.52
C ASP A 9 6.55 -3.50 2.72
N THR A 10 6.76 -3.10 3.98
CA THR A 10 7.40 -1.83 4.35
C THR A 10 8.76 -2.02 5.01
N SER A 11 9.42 -3.16 4.81
CA SER A 11 10.82 -3.35 5.18
C SER A 11 11.73 -2.38 4.42
N SER A 12 12.90 -2.09 4.98
CA SER A 12 13.86 -1.12 4.42
C SER A 12 14.28 -1.41 2.96
N SER A 13 14.23 -2.68 2.54
CA SER A 13 14.53 -3.11 1.18
C SER A 13 13.54 -2.58 0.13
N MET A 14 12.34 -2.18 0.55
CA MET A 14 11.24 -1.73 -0.31
C MET A 14 11.18 -0.21 -0.49
N ALA A 15 12.19 0.55 -0.03
CA ALA A 15 12.14 2.01 -0.03
C ALA A 15 11.94 2.61 -1.43
N GLY A 16 12.57 2.04 -2.46
CA GLY A 16 12.43 2.48 -3.85
C GLY A 16 11.05 2.17 -4.41
N GLU A 17 10.55 0.97 -4.12
CA GLU A 17 9.25 0.46 -4.50
C GLU A 17 8.12 1.28 -3.86
N LEU A 18 8.22 1.60 -2.57
CA LEU A 18 7.25 2.46 -1.88
C LEU A 18 7.23 3.86 -2.50
N THR A 19 8.40 4.45 -2.77
CA THR A 19 8.49 5.77 -3.41
C THR A 19 7.82 5.77 -4.79
N ASN A 20 8.08 4.73 -5.59
CA ASN A 20 7.45 4.57 -6.90
C ASN A 20 5.93 4.38 -6.79
N LEU A 21 5.47 3.60 -5.81
CA LEU A 21 4.04 3.39 -5.59
C LEU A 21 3.35 4.68 -5.13
N GLN A 22 3.94 5.40 -4.17
CA GLN A 22 3.46 6.72 -3.73
C GLN A 22 3.30 7.69 -4.92
N ALA A 23 4.24 7.66 -5.87
CA ALA A 23 4.19 8.51 -7.05
C ALA A 23 3.18 8.06 -8.13
N SER A 24 2.93 6.74 -8.27
CA SER A 24 2.23 6.17 -9.43
C SER A 24 0.85 5.57 -9.14
N LEU A 25 0.49 5.38 -7.87
CA LEU A 25 -0.76 4.69 -7.51
C LEU A 25 -2.01 5.38 -8.11
N THR A 26 -2.07 6.71 -8.08
CA THR A 26 -3.13 7.50 -8.74
C THR A 26 -2.65 8.39 -9.88
N SER A 27 -1.42 8.21 -10.37
CA SER A 27 -0.82 9.06 -11.41
C SER A 27 -0.31 8.26 -12.60
N GLY A 28 -0.36 8.87 -13.78
CA GLY A 28 0.05 8.23 -15.03
C GLY A 28 -1.07 7.48 -15.74
N THR A 29 -0.69 6.79 -16.81
CA THR A 29 -1.59 6.04 -17.69
C THR A 29 -1.09 4.62 -17.83
N TYR A 30 -1.94 3.66 -17.47
CA TYR A 30 -1.66 2.24 -17.56
C TYR A 30 -2.77 1.57 -18.36
N LEU A 31 -2.40 0.70 -19.31
CA LEU A 31 -3.37 -0.02 -20.16
C LEU A 31 -4.38 0.89 -20.89
N GLY A 32 -3.98 2.14 -21.20
CA GLY A 32 -4.86 3.15 -21.83
C GLY A 32 -5.81 3.89 -20.87
N CYS A 33 -5.77 3.58 -19.58
CA CYS A 33 -6.58 4.21 -18.54
C CYS A 33 -5.74 5.18 -17.71
N THR A 34 -6.27 6.38 -17.45
CA THR A 34 -5.60 7.39 -16.61
C THR A 34 -5.87 7.16 -15.12
N GLY A 35 -5.08 7.79 -14.26
CA GLY A 35 -5.26 7.70 -12.80
C GLY A 35 -4.44 6.60 -12.15
N GLY A 36 -3.32 6.21 -12.77
CA GLY A 36 -2.38 5.27 -12.18
C GLY A 36 -2.90 3.83 -12.10
N VAL A 37 -2.32 3.07 -11.19
CA VAL A 37 -2.66 1.65 -10.94
C VAL A 37 -4.14 1.52 -10.55
N ILE A 38 -4.62 2.37 -9.63
CA ILE A 38 -6.03 2.36 -9.21
C ILE A 38 -6.96 2.75 -10.36
N GLY A 39 -6.58 3.77 -11.15
CA GLY A 39 -7.34 4.22 -12.31
C GLY A 39 -7.50 3.13 -13.36
N ALA A 40 -6.45 2.37 -13.65
CA ALA A 40 -6.52 1.25 -14.58
C ALA A 40 -7.47 0.13 -14.13
N MET A 41 -7.50 -0.17 -12.82
CA MET A 41 -8.46 -1.14 -12.28
C MET A 41 -9.89 -0.62 -12.34
N ALA A 42 -10.14 0.62 -11.94
CA ALA A 42 -11.47 1.23 -11.97
C ALA A 42 -12.03 1.40 -13.40
N CYS A 43 -11.14 1.62 -14.37
CA CYS A 43 -11.46 1.66 -15.79
C CYS A 43 -11.87 0.29 -16.35
N THR A 44 -11.31 -0.80 -15.82
CA THR A 44 -11.56 -2.17 -16.29
C THR A 44 -12.74 -2.83 -15.59
N ILE A 45 -12.89 -2.58 -14.29
CA ILE A 45 -13.86 -3.26 -13.43
C ILE A 45 -14.87 -2.23 -12.89
N PRO A 46 -16.13 -2.27 -13.36
CA PRO A 46 -17.19 -1.45 -12.79
C PRO A 46 -17.41 -1.82 -11.31
N ASN A 47 -17.52 -0.79 -10.45
CA ASN A 47 -17.75 -0.91 -9.00
C ASN A 47 -16.63 -1.69 -8.30
N VAL A 48 -15.44 -1.10 -8.27
CA VAL A 48 -14.28 -1.59 -7.51
C VAL A 48 -14.05 -0.74 -6.26
N SER A 49 -13.74 -1.39 -5.14
CA SER A 49 -13.29 -0.73 -3.91
C SER A 49 -11.86 -1.15 -3.60
N PHE A 50 -11.13 -0.31 -2.87
CA PHE A 50 -9.74 -0.50 -2.52
C PHE A 50 -9.53 -0.41 -1.01
N GLY A 51 -8.69 -1.28 -0.47
CA GLY A 51 -8.20 -1.23 0.91
C GLY A 51 -6.68 -1.34 0.95
N LEU A 52 -6.09 -0.99 2.09
CA LEU A 52 -4.64 -0.96 2.29
C LEU A 52 -4.26 -1.52 3.65
N GLY A 53 -3.21 -2.33 3.66
CA GLY A 53 -2.49 -2.75 4.84
C GLY A 53 -1.00 -2.82 4.54
N GLN A 54 -0.20 -2.87 5.60
CA GLN A 54 1.24 -3.04 5.51
C GLN A 54 1.72 -4.12 6.48
N HIS A 55 2.86 -4.73 6.17
CA HIS A 55 3.55 -5.68 7.03
C HIS A 55 5.05 -5.44 7.00
N GLU A 56 5.70 -5.82 8.10
CA GLU A 56 7.16 -5.75 8.26
C GLU A 56 7.62 -7.10 8.81
N ASP A 57 7.88 -7.16 10.13
CA ASP A 57 8.30 -8.37 10.81
C ASP A 57 7.64 -8.52 12.20
N PHE A 58 7.90 -9.65 12.87
CA PHE A 58 7.55 -9.84 14.26
C PHE A 58 8.30 -8.85 15.14
N ALA A 59 7.57 -8.18 16.02
CA ALA A 59 8.09 -7.24 17.02
C ALA A 59 8.82 -7.97 18.17
N ALA A 60 9.71 -8.90 17.84
CA ALA A 60 10.41 -9.77 18.77
C ALA A 60 11.79 -10.15 18.22
N TYR A 61 12.80 -10.12 19.10
CA TYR A 61 14.14 -10.60 18.77
C TYR A 61 14.10 -12.09 18.37
N PRO A 62 14.84 -12.52 17.32
CA PRO A 62 15.81 -11.76 16.52
C PRO A 62 15.25 -11.16 15.23
N TYR A 63 13.93 -11.03 15.10
CA TYR A 63 13.27 -10.63 13.84
C TYR A 63 13.03 -9.12 13.77
N GLY A 64 12.73 -8.50 14.91
CA GLY A 64 12.44 -7.09 14.97
C GLY A 64 12.44 -6.53 16.39
N VAL A 65 12.20 -5.24 16.46
CA VAL A 65 12.25 -4.45 17.69
C VAL A 65 10.84 -4.25 18.24
N SER A 66 10.62 -4.75 19.45
CA SER A 66 9.36 -4.55 20.17
C SER A 66 9.01 -3.06 20.26
N GLY A 67 7.83 -2.69 19.77
CA GLY A 67 7.30 -1.32 19.81
C GLY A 67 7.60 -0.47 18.58
N TRP A 68 8.43 -0.96 17.66
CA TRP A 68 8.73 -0.29 16.38
C TRP A 68 8.16 -1.08 15.22
N ASP A 69 8.47 -2.37 15.15
CA ASP A 69 7.99 -3.23 14.08
C ASP A 69 6.61 -3.79 14.41
N TYR A 70 5.89 -4.22 13.36
CA TYR A 70 4.61 -4.91 13.48
C TYR A 70 4.47 -5.94 12.37
N VAL A 71 3.86 -7.07 12.74
CA VAL A 71 3.53 -8.13 11.78
C VAL A 71 2.56 -7.61 10.72
N TYR A 72 1.63 -6.76 11.12
CA TYR A 72 0.63 -6.20 10.23
C TYR A 72 0.01 -4.94 10.83
N LYS A 73 -0.28 -3.98 9.97
CA LYS A 73 -1.08 -2.82 10.29
C LYS A 73 -2.09 -2.53 9.18
N HIS A 74 -3.36 -2.51 9.57
CA HIS A 74 -4.43 -2.03 8.71
C HIS A 74 -4.35 -0.51 8.55
N GLN A 75 -4.52 -0.01 7.32
CA GLN A 75 -4.33 1.42 7.01
C GLN A 75 -5.62 2.10 6.54
N VAL A 76 -6.37 1.45 5.63
CA VAL A 76 -7.66 1.97 5.17
C VAL A 76 -8.64 0.83 4.91
N ASP A 77 -9.84 1.00 5.44
CA ASP A 77 -10.97 0.14 5.15
C ASP A 77 -11.32 0.21 3.66
N MET A 78 -12.05 -0.79 3.18
CA MET A 78 -12.50 -0.84 1.80
C MET A 78 -13.29 0.43 1.43
N THR A 79 -12.81 1.14 0.41
CA THR A 79 -13.40 2.41 -0.02
C THR A 79 -13.35 2.56 -1.54
N ALA A 80 -14.35 3.22 -2.11
CA ALA A 80 -14.34 3.62 -3.52
C ALA A 80 -13.47 4.87 -3.78
N SER A 81 -12.94 5.49 -2.72
CA SER A 81 -12.14 6.72 -2.82
C SER A 81 -10.67 6.41 -3.10
N ALA A 82 -10.27 6.54 -4.37
CA ALA A 82 -8.86 6.45 -4.76
C ALA A 82 -7.97 7.45 -4.00
N ALA A 83 -8.49 8.64 -3.70
CA ALA A 83 -7.77 9.65 -2.93
C ALA A 83 -7.50 9.21 -1.48
N ALA A 84 -8.46 8.53 -0.83
CA ALA A 84 -8.27 8.02 0.51
C ALA A 84 -7.15 6.96 0.56
N VAL A 85 -7.10 6.08 -0.44
CA VAL A 85 -6.03 5.07 -0.55
C VAL A 85 -4.68 5.71 -0.86
N GLN A 86 -4.62 6.72 -1.74
CA GLN A 86 -3.40 7.48 -2.00
C GLN A 86 -2.88 8.19 -0.74
N THR A 87 -3.76 8.82 0.05
CA THR A 87 -3.38 9.42 1.33
C THR A 87 -2.82 8.38 2.29
N ALA A 88 -3.42 7.20 2.36
CA ALA A 88 -2.94 6.11 3.20
C ALA A 88 -1.54 5.61 2.75
N VAL A 89 -1.31 5.42 1.44
CA VAL A 89 0.00 5.03 0.88
C VAL A 89 1.07 6.12 1.11
N ASN A 90 0.70 7.41 1.02
CA ASN A 90 1.61 8.51 1.33
C ASN A 90 1.98 8.59 2.82
N GLY A 91 1.16 8.00 3.70
CA GLY A 91 1.40 7.95 5.14
C GLY A 91 2.27 6.78 5.58
N LEU A 92 2.63 5.86 4.68
CA LEU A 92 3.48 4.73 5.02
C LEU A 92 4.93 5.17 5.17
N SER A 93 5.60 4.58 6.14
CA SER A 93 7.03 4.73 6.40
C SER A 93 7.69 3.35 6.40
N MET A 94 9.00 3.32 6.18
CA MET A 94 9.76 2.09 6.32
C MET A 94 9.84 1.67 7.79
N GLY A 95 9.74 0.37 8.02
CA GLY A 95 10.10 -0.29 9.27
C GLY A 95 11.60 -0.24 9.51
N TYR A 96 11.99 -0.49 10.76
CA TYR A 96 13.39 -0.42 11.13
C TYR A 96 14.11 -1.72 10.78
N GLY A 97 13.49 -2.88 11.03
CA GLY A 97 14.11 -4.19 10.81
C GLY A 97 15.38 -4.39 11.66
N GLU A 98 15.58 -5.60 12.17
CA GLU A 98 16.86 -5.98 12.76
C GLU A 98 17.20 -7.41 12.32
N ASP A 99 17.82 -7.51 11.15
CA ASP A 99 18.31 -8.76 10.56
C ASP A 99 19.78 -9.08 10.93
#